data_AF-A0AAT9LUL4-F1
#
_entry.id   AF-A0AAT9LUL4-F1
#
_cell.length_a   1.000
_cell.length_b   1.000
_cell.length_c   1.000
_cell.angle_alpha   90.00
_cell.angle_beta   90.00
_cell.angle_gamma   90.00
#
_symmetry.space_group_name_H-M   'P 1'
#
loop_
_entity.id
_entity.type
_entity.pdbx_description
1 polymer ?
#
loop_
_entity_poly.entity_id
_entity_poly.type
_entity_poly.pdbx_seq_one_letter_code
_entity_poly.pdbx_strand_id
1 'polypeptide(L)'
;MGESVPVLWLCGPSGVGKTAVAWEIHQRIADSAYVDIDQLGMCYPATDSDPHRHALKARNLDAVVAGHREAGASCVVVSGVVDPRTGPPVSPVLTVVRLRADRDELRRRFEEREGAAPTAEVLREADALDASDFAALCVDTTGVAVTAVADEVLKATGWPRRPRVLWLCGVTGVGKSAVGFAVYQRLLSAGSTAAYVDLDQIGDDHRMRSRTLATLWRNFRAVGAQAMVVVGPIHDASTLSLYAGELGPVDLRLVRLHAGVDELTARILRRGRGESWAQPGDPLLGRPESELRAVAAAAAVESKTLTLGQRIDTDGRTVDELADALVAAP
;
A
#
# COMPACT_ATOMS: atom_id res chain seq x y z
N MET A 1 -6.66 23.92 18.40
CA MET A 1 -7.12 22.55 18.71
C MET A 1 -6.40 21.65 17.73
N GLY A 2 -5.45 20.84 18.20
CA GLY A 2 -4.72 19.92 17.32
C GLY A 2 -5.67 18.90 16.73
N GLU A 3 -5.48 18.55 15.46
CA GLU A 3 -6.27 17.55 14.76
C GLU A 3 -6.28 16.24 15.56
N SER A 4 -7.47 15.66 15.75
CA SER A 4 -7.64 14.43 16.50
C SER A 4 -7.24 13.24 15.63
N VAL A 5 -6.37 12.36 16.13
CA VAL A 5 -5.89 11.19 15.37
C VAL A 5 -6.99 10.13 15.30
N PRO A 6 -7.41 9.69 14.10
CA PRO A 6 -8.41 8.65 13.94
C PRO A 6 -7.92 7.31 14.50
N VAL A 7 -8.84 6.52 15.05
CA VAL A 7 -8.58 5.20 15.65
C VAL A 7 -9.46 4.13 14.99
N LEU A 8 -8.84 3.06 14.46
CA LEU A 8 -9.54 1.91 13.87
C LEU A 8 -9.41 0.74 14.83
N TRP A 9 -10.49 0.33 15.46
CA TRP A 9 -10.47 -0.78 16.41
C TRP A 9 -11.11 -2.03 15.82
N LEU A 10 -10.30 -3.05 15.60
CA LEU A 10 -10.70 -4.36 15.15
C LEU A 10 -11.00 -5.27 16.36
N CYS A 11 -12.28 -5.52 16.57
CA CYS A 11 -12.79 -6.36 17.65
C CYS A 11 -13.45 -7.64 17.11
N GLY A 12 -13.84 -8.55 17.99
CA GLY A 12 -14.38 -9.85 17.61
C GLY A 12 -13.99 -10.94 18.63
N PRO A 13 -14.58 -12.15 18.54
CA PRO A 13 -14.29 -13.21 19.49
C PRO A 13 -12.84 -13.70 19.38
N SER A 14 -12.36 -14.45 20.38
CA SER A 14 -11.05 -15.11 20.28
C SER A 14 -10.96 -16.00 19.03
N GLY A 15 -9.78 -16.08 18.41
CA GLY A 15 -9.55 -16.88 17.19
C GLY A 15 -10.03 -16.27 15.86
N VAL A 16 -10.80 -15.18 15.87
CA VAL A 16 -11.36 -14.59 14.63
C VAL A 16 -10.34 -13.87 13.72
N GLY A 17 -9.12 -13.60 14.21
CA GLY A 17 -8.06 -12.97 13.42
C GLY A 17 -7.83 -11.48 13.65
N LYS A 18 -8.34 -10.89 14.75
CA LYS A 18 -8.17 -9.47 15.12
C LYS A 18 -6.75 -8.94 14.91
N THR A 19 -5.77 -9.55 15.57
CA THR A 19 -4.35 -9.18 15.52
C THR A 19 -3.79 -9.29 14.10
N ALA A 20 -4.10 -10.38 13.40
CA ALA A 20 -3.58 -10.61 12.05
C ALA A 20 -4.09 -9.55 11.05
N VAL A 21 -5.38 -9.26 11.08
CA VAL A 21 -5.99 -8.26 10.19
C VAL A 21 -5.54 -6.85 10.58
N ALA A 22 -5.48 -6.53 11.88
CA ALA A 22 -5.05 -5.20 12.34
C ALA A 22 -3.58 -4.93 12.01
N TRP A 23 -2.72 -5.94 12.14
CA TRP A 23 -1.32 -5.87 11.74
C TRP A 23 -1.17 -5.67 10.24
N GLU A 24 -1.93 -6.42 9.42
CA GLU A 24 -1.96 -6.24 7.98
C GLU A 24 -2.39 -4.82 7.59
N ILE A 25 -3.44 -4.29 8.22
CA ILE A 25 -3.87 -2.90 8.00
C ILE A 25 -2.78 -1.92 8.41
N HIS A 26 -2.20 -2.04 9.61
CA HIS A 26 -1.11 -1.17 10.06
C HIS A 26 0.07 -1.14 9.06
N GLN A 27 0.48 -2.31 8.56
CA GLN A 27 1.51 -2.40 7.52
C GLN A 27 1.13 -1.69 6.22
N ARG A 28 -0.17 -1.53 5.94
CA ARG A 28 -0.70 -0.82 4.77
C ARG A 28 -1.01 0.65 5.02
N ILE A 29 -0.74 1.24 6.19
CA ILE A 29 -0.96 2.68 6.40
C ILE A 29 0.35 3.37 6.78
N ALA A 30 0.73 4.39 6.00
CA ALA A 30 1.87 5.25 6.28
C ALA A 30 1.67 6.00 7.60
N ASP A 31 2.71 6.06 8.42
CA ASP A 31 2.72 6.80 9.69
C ASP A 31 1.58 6.39 10.65
N SER A 32 1.13 5.13 10.57
CA SER A 32 0.16 4.59 11.53
C SER A 32 0.86 4.03 12.77
N ALA A 33 0.18 4.06 13.91
CA ALA A 33 0.59 3.31 15.10
C ALA A 33 -0.25 2.03 15.23
N TYR A 34 0.33 1.00 15.84
CA TYR A 34 -0.36 -0.24 16.16
C TYR A 34 -0.41 -0.46 17.66
N VAL A 35 -1.59 -0.83 18.17
CA VAL A 35 -1.81 -1.12 19.59
C VAL A 35 -2.59 -2.42 19.74
N ASP A 36 -2.08 -3.32 20.55
CA ASP A 36 -2.84 -4.46 21.06
C ASP A 36 -3.46 -4.08 22.42
N ILE A 37 -4.79 -3.94 22.46
CA ILE A 37 -5.49 -3.43 23.65
C ILE A 37 -5.37 -4.38 24.85
N ASP A 38 -5.12 -5.66 24.62
CA ASP A 38 -5.03 -6.64 25.71
C ASP A 38 -3.80 -6.37 26.60
N GLN A 39 -2.72 -5.85 26.01
CA GLN A 39 -1.52 -5.40 26.73
C GLN A 39 -1.83 -4.25 27.69
N LEU A 40 -2.73 -3.35 27.29
CA LEU A 40 -3.08 -2.16 28.08
C LEU A 40 -3.93 -2.49 29.32
N GLY A 41 -4.39 -3.73 29.44
CA GLY A 41 -5.17 -4.21 30.59
C GLY A 41 -4.43 -5.21 31.48
N MET A 42 -3.12 -5.42 31.33
CA MET A 42 -2.35 -6.41 32.10
C MET A 42 -2.02 -5.95 33.54
N CYS A 43 -3.00 -5.38 34.24
CA CYS A 43 -2.90 -5.02 35.65
C CYS A 43 -3.76 -5.98 36.47
N TYR A 44 -3.15 -6.72 37.39
CA TYR A 44 -3.81 -7.76 38.19
C TYR A 44 -3.52 -7.59 39.70
N PRO A 45 -4.45 -7.99 40.58
CA PRO A 45 -5.77 -8.58 40.28
C PRO A 45 -6.77 -7.56 39.71
N ALA A 46 -7.83 -8.06 39.05
CA ALA A 46 -8.92 -7.22 38.59
C ALA A 46 -9.74 -6.66 39.76
N THR A 47 -10.29 -5.46 39.61
CA THR A 47 -11.23 -4.88 40.58
C THR A 47 -12.66 -5.34 40.30
N ASP A 48 -13.48 -5.49 41.34
CA ASP A 48 -14.90 -5.89 41.20
C ASP A 48 -15.71 -4.96 40.27
N SER A 49 -15.35 -3.68 40.21
CA SER A 49 -15.98 -2.69 39.34
C SER A 49 -15.55 -2.75 37.87
N ASP A 50 -14.48 -3.48 37.54
CA ASP A 50 -13.96 -3.63 36.17
C ASP A 50 -13.29 -5.00 35.99
N PRO A 51 -14.05 -6.11 36.09
CA PRO A 51 -13.51 -7.47 36.15
C PRO A 51 -12.74 -7.87 34.88
N HIS A 52 -13.12 -7.29 33.73
CA HIS A 52 -12.47 -7.51 32.43
C HIS A 52 -11.52 -6.37 32.01
N ARG A 53 -11.35 -5.37 32.87
CA ARG A 53 -10.44 -4.22 32.70
C ARG A 53 -10.76 -3.39 31.45
N HIS A 54 -12.01 -3.35 31.00
CA HIS A 54 -12.39 -2.62 29.78
C HIS A 54 -12.25 -1.10 29.97
N ALA A 55 -12.61 -0.58 31.14
CA ALA A 55 -12.45 0.84 31.44
C ALA A 55 -10.98 1.22 31.58
N LEU A 56 -10.18 0.38 32.25
CA LEU A 56 -8.72 0.57 32.32
C LEU A 56 -8.07 0.57 30.94
N LYS A 57 -8.41 -0.42 30.09
CA LYS A 57 -7.91 -0.53 28.71
C LYS A 57 -8.22 0.72 27.89
N ALA A 58 -9.47 1.19 27.92
CA ALA A 58 -9.86 2.39 27.19
C ALA A 58 -9.11 3.64 27.66
N ARG A 59 -8.98 3.84 28.99
CA ARG A 59 -8.22 4.97 29.55
C ARG A 59 -6.75 4.93 29.15
N ASN A 60 -6.14 3.74 29.18
CA ASN A 60 -4.75 3.58 28.76
C ASN A 60 -4.60 3.79 27.25
N LEU A 61 -5.57 3.38 26.44
CA LEU A 61 -5.59 3.64 25.01
C LEU A 61 -5.60 5.13 24.70
N ASP A 62 -6.40 5.94 25.41
CA ASP A 62 -6.41 7.40 25.22
C ASP A 62 -5.01 8.01 25.45
N ALA A 63 -4.30 7.57 26.49
CA ALA A 63 -2.94 8.02 26.77
C ALA A 63 -1.94 7.58 25.67
N VAL A 64 -2.06 6.35 25.19
CA VAL A 64 -1.21 5.80 24.12
C VAL A 64 -1.47 6.51 22.78
N VAL A 65 -2.73 6.78 22.43
CA VAL A 65 -3.10 7.54 21.23
C VAL A 65 -2.54 8.96 21.29
N ALA A 66 -2.62 9.62 22.46
CA ALA A 66 -2.03 10.94 22.64
C ALA A 66 -0.51 10.94 22.43
N GLY A 67 0.20 9.95 23.00
CA GLY A 67 1.65 9.78 22.80
C GLY A 67 2.03 9.50 21.35
N HIS A 68 1.27 8.64 20.65
CA HIS A 68 1.52 8.37 19.22
C HIS A 68 1.26 9.59 18.34
N ARG A 69 0.24 10.38 18.64
CA ARG A 69 0.01 11.66 17.96
C ARG A 69 1.20 12.60 18.12
N GLU A 70 1.71 12.75 19.35
CA GLU A 70 2.89 13.58 19.62
C GLU A 70 4.14 13.07 18.89
N ALA A 71 4.24 11.75 18.70
CA ALA A 71 5.27 11.12 17.88
C ALA A 71 5.03 11.21 16.36
N GLY A 72 3.93 11.83 15.90
CA GLY A 72 3.62 12.08 14.48
C GLY A 72 2.74 11.03 13.80
N ALA A 73 2.09 10.14 14.55
CA ALA A 73 1.18 9.17 13.95
C ALA A 73 -0.04 9.85 13.31
N SER A 74 -0.36 9.47 12.07
CA SER A 74 -1.50 9.97 11.31
C SER A 74 -2.80 9.25 11.67
N CYS A 75 -2.70 8.03 12.20
CA CYS A 75 -3.83 7.21 12.67
C CYS A 75 -3.33 6.11 13.62
N VAL A 76 -4.24 5.49 14.37
CA VAL A 76 -3.94 4.34 15.25
C VAL A 76 -4.81 3.15 14.88
N VAL A 77 -4.20 1.99 14.66
CA VAL A 77 -4.88 0.71 14.43
C VAL A 77 -4.80 -0.10 15.72
N VAL A 78 -5.97 -0.44 16.27
CA VAL A 78 -6.12 -1.16 17.53
C VAL A 78 -6.67 -2.54 17.25
N SER A 79 -6.09 -3.56 17.88
CA SER A 79 -6.67 -4.91 17.89
C SER A 79 -7.00 -5.36 19.31
N GLY A 80 -8.03 -6.18 19.44
CA GLY A 80 -8.31 -6.93 20.66
C GLY A 80 -9.71 -6.70 21.21
N VAL A 81 -9.93 -7.07 22.48
CA VAL A 81 -11.28 -7.26 23.04
C VAL A 81 -11.98 -5.96 23.41
N VAL A 82 -13.30 -5.97 23.30
CA VAL A 82 -14.22 -4.93 23.79
C VAL A 82 -15.24 -5.59 24.72
N ASP A 83 -15.99 -4.81 25.49
CA ASP A 83 -17.17 -5.38 26.15
C ASP A 83 -18.16 -5.82 25.06
N PRO A 84 -18.58 -7.08 24.99
CA PRO A 84 -19.42 -7.56 23.89
C PRO A 84 -20.84 -6.97 23.91
N ARG A 85 -21.28 -6.41 25.05
CA ARG A 85 -22.60 -5.78 25.20
C ARG A 85 -22.57 -4.29 24.91
N THR A 86 -21.55 -3.59 25.41
CA THR A 86 -21.50 -2.11 25.31
C THR A 86 -20.51 -1.58 24.29
N GLY A 87 -19.60 -2.42 23.79
CA GLY A 87 -18.50 -1.99 22.94
C GLY A 87 -17.47 -1.12 23.68
N PRO A 88 -16.53 -0.51 22.94
CA PRO A 88 -15.61 0.48 23.50
C PRO A 88 -16.33 1.83 23.74
N PRO A 89 -15.76 2.74 24.55
CA PRO A 89 -16.31 4.08 24.72
C PRO A 89 -16.48 4.81 23.39
N VAL A 90 -17.64 5.44 23.19
CA VAL A 90 -17.95 6.18 21.96
C VAL A 90 -17.06 7.41 21.85
N SER A 91 -16.44 7.57 20.68
CA SER A 91 -15.60 8.73 20.34
C SER A 91 -15.78 9.06 18.86
N PRO A 92 -15.85 10.36 18.47
CA PRO A 92 -16.05 10.76 17.08
C PRO A 92 -14.89 10.37 16.15
N VAL A 93 -13.72 10.04 16.71
CA VAL A 93 -12.55 9.58 15.96
C VAL A 93 -12.40 8.06 15.93
N LEU A 94 -13.26 7.33 16.63
CA LEU A 94 -13.19 5.87 16.73
C LEU A 94 -14.08 5.23 15.68
N THR A 95 -13.48 4.43 14.80
CA THR A 95 -14.16 3.50 13.90
C THR A 95 -14.01 2.09 14.45
N VAL A 96 -15.12 1.47 14.87
CA VAL A 96 -15.12 0.09 15.36
C VAL A 96 -15.53 -0.86 14.24
N VAL A 97 -14.67 -1.85 13.98
CA VAL A 97 -14.91 -2.93 13.02
C VAL A 97 -14.97 -4.25 13.77
N ARG A 98 -16.08 -4.96 13.63
CA ARG A 98 -16.30 -6.27 14.24
C ARG A 98 -15.98 -7.37 13.23
N LEU A 99 -14.96 -8.16 13.51
CA LEU A 99 -14.69 -9.38 12.77
C LEU A 99 -15.58 -10.50 13.32
N ARG A 100 -16.18 -11.28 12.42
CA ARG A 100 -16.89 -12.52 12.73
C ARG A 100 -16.30 -13.70 11.96
N ALA A 101 -16.59 -14.90 12.42
CA ALA A 101 -16.36 -16.13 11.69
C ALA A 101 -17.45 -17.12 12.11
N ASP A 102 -17.71 -18.12 11.28
CA ASP A 102 -18.62 -19.19 11.65
C ASP A 102 -18.08 -19.99 12.86
N ARG A 103 -18.98 -20.74 13.50
CA ARG A 103 -18.67 -21.44 14.76
C ARG A 103 -17.65 -22.56 14.57
N ASP A 104 -17.60 -23.15 13.38
CA ASP A 104 -16.74 -24.30 13.07
C ASP A 104 -15.30 -23.84 12.81
N GLU A 105 -15.14 -22.71 12.11
CA GLU A 105 -13.87 -22.03 11.88
C GLU A 105 -13.31 -21.45 13.18
N LEU A 106 -14.15 -20.85 14.04
CA LEU A 106 -13.70 -20.41 15.38
C LEU A 106 -13.23 -21.59 16.22
N ARG A 107 -13.93 -22.74 16.19
CA ARG A 107 -13.48 -23.98 16.84
C ARG A 107 -12.11 -24.40 16.35
N ARG A 108 -11.99 -24.57 15.04
CA ARG A 108 -10.76 -25.02 14.39
C ARG A 108 -9.58 -24.12 14.74
N ARG A 109 -9.70 -22.80 14.57
CA ARG A 109 -8.63 -21.84 14.85
C ARG A 109 -8.26 -21.78 16.33
N PHE A 110 -9.24 -21.91 17.23
CA PHE A 110 -8.99 -21.90 18.66
C PHE A 110 -8.28 -23.18 19.11
N GLU A 111 -8.72 -24.34 18.63
CA GLU A 111 -8.10 -25.65 18.91
C GLU A 111 -6.66 -25.72 18.40
N GLU A 112 -6.39 -25.20 17.20
CA GLU A 112 -5.04 -25.10 16.63
C GLU A 112 -4.10 -24.22 17.48
N ARG A 113 -4.63 -23.23 18.20
CA ARG A 113 -3.83 -22.24 18.93
C ARG A 113 -3.65 -22.57 20.41
N GLU A 114 -4.72 -22.94 21.09
CA GLU A 114 -4.80 -23.05 22.56
C GLU A 114 -5.14 -24.48 23.05
N GLY A 115 -5.43 -25.41 22.13
CA GLY A 115 -5.84 -26.78 22.46
C GLY A 115 -7.34 -26.95 22.76
N ALA A 116 -7.72 -28.08 23.35
CA ALA A 116 -9.10 -28.60 23.33
C ALA A 116 -10.13 -27.97 24.33
N ALA A 117 -9.89 -26.79 24.93
CA ALA A 117 -10.82 -26.16 25.89
C ALA A 117 -10.69 -24.62 25.95
N PRO A 118 -11.72 -23.82 26.32
CA PRO A 118 -13.16 -24.06 26.32
C PRO A 118 -13.85 -23.25 25.20
N THR A 119 -14.06 -23.86 24.04
CA THR A 119 -14.74 -23.25 22.90
C THR A 119 -16.12 -22.67 23.23
N ALA A 120 -16.81 -23.20 24.24
CA ALA A 120 -18.13 -22.71 24.65
C ALA A 120 -18.13 -21.24 25.13
N GLU A 121 -17.03 -20.74 25.71
CA GLU A 121 -16.93 -19.33 26.09
C GLU A 121 -16.72 -18.43 24.87
N VAL A 122 -15.82 -18.84 23.97
CA VAL A 122 -15.58 -18.14 22.69
C VAL A 122 -16.85 -18.06 21.85
N LEU A 123 -17.65 -19.13 21.81
CA LEU A 123 -18.91 -19.13 21.08
C LEU A 123 -19.98 -18.26 21.75
N ARG A 124 -20.03 -18.20 23.09
CA ARG A 124 -20.91 -17.26 23.81
C ARG A 124 -20.50 -15.81 23.58
N GLU A 125 -19.19 -15.53 23.57
CA GLU A 125 -18.66 -14.22 23.21
C GLU A 125 -19.05 -13.85 21.77
N ALA A 126 -18.89 -14.79 20.83
CA ALA A 126 -19.28 -14.61 19.43
C ALA A 126 -20.78 -14.30 19.30
N ASP A 127 -21.65 -15.05 19.98
CA ASP A 127 -23.10 -14.81 19.98
C ASP A 127 -23.45 -13.42 20.55
N ALA A 128 -22.79 -13.02 21.65
CA ALA A 128 -23.01 -11.71 22.25
C ALA A 128 -22.57 -10.56 21.32
N LEU A 129 -21.45 -10.74 20.63
CA LEU A 129 -20.95 -9.79 19.62
C LEU A 129 -21.80 -9.78 18.36
N ASP A 130 -22.39 -10.91 17.95
CA ASP A 130 -23.32 -10.97 16.82
C ASP A 130 -24.65 -10.28 17.13
N ALA A 131 -25.05 -10.22 18.41
CA ALA A 131 -26.24 -9.53 18.86
C ALA A 131 -26.05 -8.02 19.11
N SER A 132 -24.83 -7.49 19.02
CA SER A 132 -24.54 -6.08 19.28
C SER A 132 -24.66 -5.20 18.03
N ASP A 133 -24.85 -3.89 18.24
CA ASP A 133 -25.03 -2.89 17.18
C ASP A 133 -24.00 -1.74 17.24
N PHE A 134 -23.01 -1.82 18.14
CA PHE A 134 -22.02 -0.74 18.35
C PHE A 134 -21.00 -0.61 17.21
N ALA A 135 -20.83 -1.64 16.38
CA ALA A 135 -19.80 -1.66 15.34
C ALA A 135 -20.31 -0.97 14.07
N ALA A 136 -19.48 -0.08 13.50
CA ALA A 136 -19.81 0.60 12.24
C ALA A 136 -19.80 -0.35 11.04
N LEU A 137 -19.06 -1.46 11.14
CA LEU A 137 -18.91 -2.48 10.11
C LEU A 137 -18.72 -3.84 10.76
N CYS A 138 -19.34 -4.87 10.16
CA CYS A 138 -19.04 -6.26 10.47
C CYS A 138 -18.46 -6.97 9.23
N VAL A 139 -17.35 -7.68 9.39
CA VAL A 139 -16.66 -8.41 8.30
C VAL A 139 -16.52 -9.88 8.65
N ASP A 140 -16.91 -10.75 7.73
CA ASP A 140 -16.77 -12.21 7.88
C ASP A 140 -15.37 -12.67 7.44
N THR A 141 -14.71 -13.42 8.32
CA THR A 141 -13.34 -13.93 8.10
C THR A 141 -13.30 -15.43 7.80
N THR A 142 -14.47 -16.06 7.65
CA THR A 142 -14.61 -17.51 7.42
C THR A 142 -14.02 -17.91 6.08
N GLY A 143 -12.92 -18.67 6.10
CA GLY A 143 -12.23 -19.11 4.88
C GLY A 143 -11.63 -17.97 4.04
N VAL A 144 -11.58 -16.73 4.57
CA VAL A 144 -11.09 -15.55 3.86
C VAL A 144 -9.64 -15.26 4.28
N ALA A 145 -8.78 -14.98 3.30
CA ALA A 145 -7.40 -14.59 3.55
C ALA A 145 -7.33 -13.23 4.28
N VAL A 146 -6.38 -13.08 5.21
CA VAL A 146 -6.16 -11.86 5.99
C VAL A 146 -6.05 -10.61 5.10
N THR A 147 -5.35 -10.73 3.97
CA THR A 147 -5.16 -9.64 3.01
C THR A 147 -6.49 -9.15 2.41
N ALA A 148 -7.40 -10.07 2.08
CA ALA A 148 -8.71 -9.75 1.53
C ALA A 148 -9.63 -9.11 2.58
N VAL A 149 -9.59 -9.58 3.83
CA VAL A 149 -10.32 -8.96 4.95
C VAL A 149 -9.81 -7.53 5.19
N ALA A 150 -8.49 -7.31 5.20
CA ALA A 150 -7.92 -5.97 5.33
C ALA A 150 -8.34 -5.03 4.20
N ASP A 151 -8.42 -5.53 2.96
CA ASP A 151 -8.92 -4.76 1.81
C ASP A 151 -10.38 -4.34 1.97
N GLU A 152 -11.24 -5.26 2.41
CA GLU A 152 -12.65 -4.99 2.68
C GLU A 152 -12.81 -3.92 3.76
N VAL A 153 -12.10 -4.07 4.89
CA VAL A 153 -12.13 -3.08 5.98
C VAL A 153 -11.71 -1.70 5.47
N LEU A 154 -10.54 -1.59 4.84
CA LEU A 154 -10.03 -0.31 4.35
C LEU A 154 -10.95 0.33 3.30
N LYS A 155 -11.58 -0.48 2.44
CA LYS A 155 -12.52 -0.01 1.41
C LYS A 155 -13.81 0.52 2.05
N ALA A 156 -14.37 -0.21 3.00
CA ALA A 156 -15.65 0.11 3.61
C ALA A 156 -15.55 1.29 4.59
N THR A 157 -14.41 1.45 5.28
CA THR A 157 -14.21 2.52 6.27
C THR A 157 -13.62 3.80 5.68
N GLY A 158 -13.09 3.74 4.45
CA GLY A 158 -12.38 4.87 3.83
C GLY A 158 -11.04 5.21 4.49
N TRP A 159 -10.49 4.29 5.28
CA TRP A 159 -9.22 4.49 5.98
C TRP A 159 -8.03 4.60 5.00
N PRO A 160 -7.06 5.47 5.30
CA PRO A 160 -5.99 5.80 4.34
C PRO A 160 -5.15 4.58 4.02
N ARG A 161 -4.98 4.28 2.73
CA ARG A 161 -4.08 3.22 2.26
C ARG A 161 -2.68 3.75 2.01
N ARG A 162 -1.70 2.84 2.04
CA ARG A 162 -0.32 3.14 1.69
C ARG A 162 -0.32 3.65 0.26
N PRO A 163 0.31 4.81 0.03
CA PRO A 163 0.42 5.34 -1.31
C PRO A 163 1.15 4.33 -2.21
N ARG A 164 0.62 4.05 -3.40
CA ARG A 164 1.26 3.13 -4.35
C ARG A 164 2.21 3.89 -5.26
N VAL A 165 3.41 3.37 -5.47
CA VAL A 165 4.37 3.91 -6.44
C VAL A 165 4.73 2.79 -7.41
N LEU A 166 4.30 2.93 -8.67
CA LEU A 166 4.79 2.09 -9.76
C LEU A 166 5.98 2.79 -10.41
N TRP A 167 7.12 2.10 -10.44
CA TRP A 167 8.31 2.60 -11.09
C TRP A 167 8.63 1.76 -12.33
N LEU A 168 8.64 2.40 -13.51
CA LEU A 168 9.05 1.78 -14.77
C LEU A 168 10.49 2.18 -15.12
N CYS A 169 11.39 1.20 -15.06
CA CYS A 169 12.77 1.35 -15.51
C CYS A 169 13.04 0.50 -16.77
N GLY A 170 14.23 0.66 -17.33
CA GLY A 170 14.68 -0.03 -18.54
C GLY A 170 15.43 0.91 -19.47
N VAL A 171 16.00 0.34 -20.53
CA VAL A 171 16.91 1.05 -21.43
C VAL A 171 16.19 2.06 -22.34
N THR A 172 16.96 2.88 -23.05
CA THR A 172 16.44 3.79 -24.08
C THR A 172 15.66 3.01 -25.15
N GLY A 173 14.50 3.54 -25.56
CA GLY A 173 13.67 2.91 -26.59
C GLY A 173 12.74 1.79 -26.11
N VAL A 174 12.84 1.34 -24.86
CA VAL A 174 12.02 0.21 -24.36
C VAL A 174 10.54 0.55 -24.14
N GLY A 175 10.16 1.83 -24.16
CA GLY A 175 8.77 2.27 -24.04
C GLY A 175 8.32 2.76 -22.65
N LYS A 176 9.26 3.06 -21.73
CA LYS A 176 8.97 3.52 -20.36
C LYS A 176 7.88 4.59 -20.28
N SER A 177 8.09 5.75 -20.93
CA SER A 177 7.17 6.89 -20.84
C SER A 177 5.82 6.59 -21.50
N ALA A 178 5.80 5.85 -22.62
CA ALA A 178 4.55 5.46 -23.29
C ALA A 178 3.70 4.52 -22.43
N VAL A 179 4.30 3.45 -21.88
CA VAL A 179 3.63 2.51 -20.98
C VAL A 179 3.24 3.18 -19.68
N GLY A 180 4.13 3.98 -19.08
CA GLY A 180 3.86 4.69 -17.83
C GLY A 180 2.71 5.69 -17.95
N PHE A 181 2.67 6.46 -19.03
CA PHE A 181 1.58 7.39 -19.26
C PHE A 181 0.25 6.66 -19.53
N ALA A 182 0.29 5.54 -20.26
CA ALA A 182 -0.90 4.71 -20.47
C ALA A 182 -1.43 4.07 -19.17
N VAL A 183 -0.54 3.66 -18.24
CA VAL A 183 -0.93 3.23 -16.89
C VAL A 183 -1.55 4.38 -16.11
N TYR A 184 -0.91 5.55 -16.14
CA TYR A 184 -1.43 6.75 -15.49
C TYR A 184 -2.86 7.09 -15.96
N GLN A 185 -3.11 7.07 -17.28
CA GLN A 185 -4.44 7.30 -17.83
C GLN A 185 -5.48 6.26 -17.38
N ARG A 186 -5.10 4.98 -17.25
CA ARG A 186 -5.97 3.92 -16.72
C ARG A 186 -6.33 4.14 -15.25
N LEU A 187 -5.36 4.56 -14.44
CA LEU A 187 -5.61 4.90 -13.03
C LEU A 187 -6.64 6.03 -12.92
N LEU A 188 -6.49 7.09 -13.72
CA LEU A 188 -7.46 8.19 -13.76
C LEU A 188 -8.84 7.73 -14.21
N SER A 189 -8.90 6.91 -15.27
CA SER A 189 -10.16 6.39 -15.81
C SER A 189 -10.89 5.47 -14.83
N ALA A 190 -10.16 4.80 -13.94
CA ALA A 190 -10.70 4.01 -12.84
C ALA A 190 -11.10 4.85 -11.61
N GLY A 191 -11.03 6.19 -11.69
CA GLY A 191 -11.39 7.10 -10.61
C GLY A 191 -10.33 7.29 -9.53
N SER A 192 -9.09 6.81 -9.74
CA SER A 192 -8.00 7.05 -8.81
C SER A 192 -7.34 8.41 -9.06
N THR A 193 -7.15 9.21 -8.01
CA THR A 193 -6.26 10.37 -8.08
C THR A 193 -4.82 9.88 -8.14
N ALA A 194 -4.12 10.14 -9.23
CA ALA A 194 -2.74 9.69 -9.44
C ALA A 194 -1.83 10.82 -9.92
N ALA A 195 -0.53 10.62 -9.78
CA ALA A 195 0.51 11.46 -10.36
C ALA A 195 1.34 10.69 -11.39
N TYR A 196 1.93 11.39 -12.35
CA TYR A 196 2.91 10.86 -13.30
C TYR A 196 4.17 11.72 -13.25
N VAL A 197 5.34 11.10 -13.14
CA VAL A 197 6.62 11.79 -13.10
C VAL A 197 7.63 11.09 -13.99
N ASP A 198 8.21 11.84 -14.93
CA ASP A 198 9.37 11.41 -15.71
C ASP A 198 10.65 11.98 -15.08
N LEU A 199 11.51 11.11 -14.57
CA LEU A 199 12.73 11.53 -13.87
C LEU A 199 13.70 12.29 -14.76
N ASP A 200 13.69 12.01 -16.06
CA ASP A 200 14.57 12.69 -17.02
C ASP A 200 14.11 14.13 -17.27
N GLN A 201 12.96 14.55 -16.72
CA GLN A 201 12.43 15.91 -16.81
C GLN A 201 12.54 16.72 -15.50
N ILE A 202 13.07 16.14 -14.41
CA ILE A 202 13.04 16.79 -13.08
C ILE A 202 14.41 16.84 -12.37
N GLY A 203 15.51 16.55 -13.06
CA GLY A 203 16.86 16.76 -12.53
C GLY A 203 17.94 16.00 -13.27
N ASP A 204 19.20 16.27 -12.93
CA ASP A 204 20.36 15.72 -13.64
C ASP A 204 20.98 14.50 -12.97
N ASP A 205 21.01 14.45 -11.63
CA ASP A 205 21.59 13.35 -10.85
C ASP A 205 20.57 12.68 -9.91
N HIS A 206 20.85 11.45 -9.46
CA HIS A 206 19.93 10.67 -8.63
C HIS A 206 19.61 11.31 -7.27
N ARG A 207 20.52 12.07 -6.65
CA ARG A 207 20.29 12.74 -5.37
C ARG A 207 19.39 13.96 -5.53
N MET A 208 19.58 14.75 -6.59
CA MET A 208 18.66 15.85 -6.89
C MET A 208 17.27 15.31 -7.25
N ARG A 209 17.22 14.31 -8.13
CA ARG A 209 15.96 13.68 -8.56
C ARG A 209 15.21 13.04 -7.40
N SER A 210 15.88 12.37 -6.44
CA SER A 210 15.20 11.76 -5.29
C SER A 210 14.52 12.77 -4.38
N ARG A 211 15.22 13.86 -4.04
CA ARG A 211 14.67 14.96 -3.21
C ARG A 211 13.54 15.70 -3.92
N THR A 212 13.70 15.91 -5.22
CA THR A 212 12.68 16.58 -6.05
C THR A 212 11.44 15.71 -6.14
N LEU A 213 11.60 14.41 -6.44
CA LEU A 213 10.50 13.45 -6.49
C LEU A 213 9.77 13.36 -5.14
N ALA A 214 10.49 13.31 -4.02
CA ALA A 214 9.89 13.28 -2.69
C ALA A 214 9.10 14.57 -2.38
N THR A 215 9.58 15.73 -2.83
CA THR A 215 8.86 17.00 -2.67
C THR A 215 7.61 17.06 -3.53
N LEU A 216 7.70 16.66 -4.81
CA LEU A 216 6.54 16.52 -5.69
C LEU A 216 5.53 15.54 -5.09
N TRP A 217 6.00 14.42 -4.55
CA TRP A 217 5.14 13.41 -3.99
C TRP A 217 4.34 13.92 -2.80
N ARG A 218 4.99 14.59 -1.84
CA ARG A 218 4.30 15.25 -0.72
C ARG A 218 3.23 16.24 -1.19
N ASN A 219 3.52 17.03 -2.22
CA ASN A 219 2.58 17.99 -2.76
C ASN A 219 1.39 17.30 -3.46
N PHE A 220 1.63 16.25 -4.24
CA PHE A 220 0.55 15.46 -4.86
C PHE A 220 -0.31 14.76 -3.80
N ARG A 221 0.30 14.23 -2.74
CA ARG A 221 -0.40 13.64 -1.59
C ARG A 221 -1.30 14.65 -0.89
N ALA A 222 -0.84 15.88 -0.72
CA ALA A 222 -1.61 16.94 -0.06
C ALA A 222 -2.91 17.29 -0.81
N VAL A 223 -2.98 17.03 -2.12
CA VAL A 223 -4.20 17.19 -2.94
C VAL A 223 -4.91 15.87 -3.24
N GLY A 224 -4.58 14.80 -2.51
CA GLY A 224 -5.33 13.54 -2.52
C GLY A 224 -4.79 12.46 -3.46
N ALA A 225 -3.58 12.59 -4.03
CA ALA A 225 -3.02 11.53 -4.86
C ALA A 225 -2.84 10.23 -4.07
N GLN A 226 -3.35 9.13 -4.60
CA GLN A 226 -3.29 7.79 -3.99
C GLN A 226 -2.21 6.93 -4.64
N ALA A 227 -1.80 7.26 -5.86
CA ALA A 227 -0.77 6.56 -6.61
C ALA A 227 0.16 7.52 -7.37
N MET A 228 1.39 7.07 -7.63
CA MET A 228 2.33 7.76 -8.52
C MET A 228 2.94 6.75 -9.50
N VAL A 229 2.95 7.10 -10.79
CA VAL A 229 3.71 6.39 -11.81
C VAL A 229 5.00 7.17 -12.07
N VAL A 230 6.13 6.55 -11.80
CA VAL A 230 7.45 7.11 -12.02
C VAL A 230 8.07 6.38 -13.21
N VAL A 231 8.62 7.11 -14.16
CA VAL A 231 9.45 6.55 -15.22
C VAL A 231 10.85 7.12 -15.11
N GLY A 232 11.86 6.27 -15.24
CA GLY A 232 13.24 6.73 -15.15
C GLY A 232 14.25 5.64 -14.83
N PRO A 233 15.54 5.96 -14.96
CA PRO A 233 16.60 5.00 -14.73
C PRO A 233 16.70 4.62 -13.25
N ILE A 234 16.81 3.31 -12.99
CA ILE A 234 17.29 2.71 -11.74
C ILE A 234 18.15 1.52 -12.14
N HIS A 235 19.44 1.57 -11.81
CA HIS A 235 20.40 0.55 -12.23
C HIS A 235 20.79 -0.40 -11.10
N ASP A 236 20.65 0.02 -9.84
CA ASP A 236 21.13 -0.72 -8.69
C ASP A 236 20.27 -0.48 -7.44
N ALA A 237 20.44 -1.36 -6.45
CA ALA A 237 19.66 -1.35 -5.22
C ALA A 237 20.00 -0.16 -4.29
N SER A 238 21.21 0.40 -4.36
CA SER A 238 21.60 1.56 -3.55
C SER A 238 20.88 2.81 -4.03
N THR A 239 20.76 2.98 -5.34
CA THR A 239 19.97 4.03 -5.96
C THR A 239 18.49 3.85 -5.60
N LEU A 240 17.93 2.65 -5.71
CA LEU A 240 16.54 2.40 -5.29
C LEU A 240 16.30 2.75 -3.81
N SER A 241 17.23 2.39 -2.93
CA SER A 241 17.16 2.65 -1.49
C SER A 241 17.19 4.14 -1.17
N LEU A 242 17.97 4.93 -1.93
CA LEU A 242 17.98 6.39 -1.82
C LEU A 242 16.59 7.00 -2.10
N TYR A 243 15.91 6.57 -3.17
CA TYR A 243 14.57 7.07 -3.47
C TYR A 243 13.54 6.58 -2.47
N ALA A 244 13.58 5.30 -2.08
CA ALA A 244 12.64 4.75 -1.11
C ALA A 244 12.74 5.45 0.25
N GLY A 245 13.96 5.77 0.70
CA GLY A 245 14.18 6.53 1.94
C GLY A 245 13.59 7.95 1.89
N GLU A 246 13.70 8.64 0.74
CA GLU A 246 13.18 10.01 0.57
C GLU A 246 11.65 10.03 0.36
N LEU A 247 11.09 9.02 -0.32
CA LEU A 247 9.64 8.90 -0.54
C LEU A 247 8.85 8.54 0.73
N GLY A 248 9.52 7.97 1.73
CA GLY A 248 8.90 7.46 2.94
C GLY A 248 8.12 6.16 2.71
N PRO A 249 7.22 5.79 3.63
CA PRO A 249 6.48 4.53 3.56
C PRO A 249 5.49 4.52 2.38
N VAL A 250 5.91 3.94 1.28
CA VAL A 250 5.11 3.68 0.08
C VAL A 250 5.09 2.19 -0.24
N ASP A 251 4.07 1.74 -0.94
CA ASP A 251 4.08 0.44 -1.61
C ASP A 251 4.76 0.61 -2.98
N LEU A 252 6.06 0.34 -3.03
CA LEU A 252 6.91 0.56 -4.21
C LEU A 252 7.03 -0.71 -5.04
N ARG A 253 6.47 -0.68 -6.24
CA ARG A 253 6.64 -1.74 -7.24
C ARG A 253 7.60 -1.29 -8.34
N LEU A 254 8.78 -1.90 -8.39
CA LEU A 254 9.76 -1.66 -9.45
C LEU A 254 9.60 -2.68 -10.59
N VAL A 255 9.28 -2.19 -11.77
CA VAL A 255 9.16 -2.98 -13.00
C VAL A 255 10.22 -2.56 -13.99
N ARG A 256 10.95 -3.54 -14.51
CA ARG A 256 11.91 -3.37 -15.59
C ARG A 256 11.29 -3.83 -16.90
N LEU A 257 11.04 -2.88 -17.80
CA LEU A 257 10.65 -3.19 -19.16
C LEU A 257 11.85 -3.74 -19.94
N HIS A 258 11.59 -4.74 -20.77
CA HIS A 258 12.58 -5.37 -21.65
C HIS A 258 12.05 -5.42 -23.08
N ALA A 259 12.92 -5.17 -24.06
CA ALA A 259 12.64 -5.36 -25.48
C ALA A 259 13.87 -5.98 -26.16
N GLY A 260 13.63 -6.82 -27.15
CA GLY A 260 14.65 -7.37 -28.02
C GLY A 260 15.35 -6.29 -28.86
N VAL A 261 16.53 -6.61 -29.38
CA VAL A 261 17.38 -5.67 -30.13
C VAL A 261 16.66 -5.07 -31.34
N ASP A 262 15.92 -5.91 -32.06
CA ASP A 262 15.18 -5.49 -33.25
C ASP A 262 14.07 -4.51 -32.90
N GLU A 263 13.31 -4.79 -31.83
CA GLU A 263 12.23 -3.93 -31.36
C GLU A 263 12.78 -2.60 -30.81
N LEU A 264 13.88 -2.63 -30.05
CA LEU A 264 14.58 -1.42 -29.58
C LEU A 264 15.02 -0.55 -30.76
N THR A 265 15.63 -1.16 -31.77
CA THR A 265 16.09 -0.46 -32.98
C THR A 265 14.92 0.15 -33.73
N ALA A 266 13.84 -0.61 -33.95
CA ALA A 266 12.65 -0.11 -34.63
C ALA A 266 12.00 1.06 -33.88
N ARG A 267 11.91 0.99 -32.54
CA ARG A 267 11.35 2.07 -31.70
C ARG A 267 12.22 3.33 -31.71
N ILE A 268 13.53 3.18 -31.59
CA ILE A 268 14.48 4.32 -31.59
C ILE A 268 14.47 5.02 -32.95
N LEU A 269 14.44 4.27 -34.06
CA LEU A 269 14.36 4.85 -35.40
C LEU A 269 13.04 5.62 -35.62
N ARG A 270 11.90 5.06 -35.20
CA ARG A 270 10.60 5.76 -35.27
C ARG A 270 10.60 7.05 -34.45
N ARG A 271 11.15 7.00 -33.23
CA ARG A 271 11.26 8.17 -32.36
C ARG A 271 12.15 9.26 -32.96
N GLY A 272 13.26 8.89 -33.60
CA GLY A 272 14.11 9.84 -34.30
C GLY A 272 13.44 10.54 -35.50
N ARG A 273 12.45 9.88 -36.12
CA ARG A 273 11.61 10.47 -37.19
C ARG A 273 10.43 11.30 -36.66
N GLY A 274 10.22 11.37 -35.35
CA GLY A 274 9.06 12.04 -34.76
C GLY A 274 7.75 11.28 -34.90
N GLU A 275 7.81 9.97 -35.19
CA GLU A 275 6.62 9.08 -35.31
C GLU A 275 6.16 8.55 -33.95
N SER A 276 6.68 9.11 -32.85
CA SER A 276 6.29 8.78 -31.47
C SER A 276 5.87 10.05 -30.72
N TRP A 277 5.48 9.90 -29.44
CA TRP A 277 5.23 11.05 -28.58
C TRP A 277 6.40 12.05 -28.62
N ALA A 278 6.09 13.32 -28.90
CA ALA A 278 7.07 14.39 -29.05
C ALA A 278 7.51 14.88 -27.67
N GLN A 279 8.59 14.30 -27.14
CA GLN A 279 9.21 14.80 -25.92
C GLN A 279 9.91 16.13 -26.20
N PRO A 280 9.59 17.22 -25.45
CA PRO A 280 10.39 18.44 -25.53
C PRO A 280 11.86 18.15 -25.20
N GLY A 281 12.77 18.54 -26.09
CA GLY A 281 14.19 18.25 -25.94
C GLY A 281 14.58 16.78 -26.17
N ASP A 282 13.77 15.99 -26.90
CA ASP A 282 14.09 14.61 -27.22
C ASP A 282 15.47 14.48 -27.89
N PRO A 283 16.45 13.82 -27.25
CA PRO A 283 17.81 13.74 -27.80
C PRO A 283 17.90 12.95 -29.12
N LEU A 284 16.87 12.16 -29.44
CA LEU A 284 16.82 11.31 -30.63
C LEU A 284 16.20 12.00 -31.84
N LEU A 285 15.38 13.03 -31.65
CA LEU A 285 14.61 13.65 -32.73
C LEU A 285 15.54 14.31 -33.76
N GLY A 286 15.34 13.99 -35.04
CA GLY A 286 16.11 14.56 -36.15
C GLY A 286 17.55 14.06 -36.27
N ARG A 287 17.95 13.05 -35.48
CA ARG A 287 19.30 12.46 -35.55
C ARG A 287 19.49 11.59 -36.80
N PRO A 288 20.71 11.50 -37.34
CA PRO A 288 21.03 10.57 -38.43
C PRO A 288 20.75 9.11 -38.04
N GLU A 289 20.32 8.30 -39.02
CA GLU A 289 20.02 6.88 -38.78
C GLU A 289 21.21 6.09 -38.21
N SER A 290 22.43 6.41 -38.64
CA SER A 290 23.65 5.78 -38.11
C SER A 290 23.84 6.04 -36.61
N GLU A 291 23.57 7.27 -36.15
CA GLU A 291 23.61 7.63 -34.72
C GLU A 291 22.50 6.89 -33.94
N LEU A 292 21.28 6.85 -34.49
CA LEU A 292 20.15 6.14 -33.88
C LEU A 292 20.42 4.64 -33.74
N ARG A 293 21.05 4.00 -34.74
CA ARG A 293 21.48 2.60 -34.66
C ARG A 293 22.57 2.39 -33.61
N ALA A 294 23.50 3.33 -33.46
CA ALA A 294 24.51 3.27 -32.39
C ALA A 294 23.87 3.36 -31.00
N VAL A 295 22.87 4.23 -30.81
CA VAL A 295 22.08 4.33 -29.57
C VAL A 295 21.35 3.01 -29.29
N ALA A 296 20.74 2.40 -30.30
CA ALA A 296 20.06 1.11 -30.15
C ALA A 296 21.01 -0.01 -29.76
N ALA A 297 22.21 -0.06 -30.35
CA ALA A 297 23.24 -1.02 -29.99
C ALA A 297 23.72 -0.83 -28.53
N ALA A 298 23.92 0.42 -28.10
CA ALA A 298 24.29 0.73 -26.71
C ALA A 298 23.18 0.31 -25.73
N ALA A 299 21.91 0.62 -26.03
CA ALA A 299 20.77 0.19 -25.24
C ALA A 299 20.66 -1.35 -25.14
N ALA A 300 20.94 -2.06 -26.24
CA ALA A 300 20.96 -3.52 -26.24
C ALA A 300 22.07 -4.12 -25.36
N VAL A 301 23.23 -3.45 -25.27
CA VAL A 301 24.32 -3.86 -24.36
C VAL A 301 23.92 -3.59 -22.91
N GLU A 302 23.42 -2.39 -22.62
CA GLU A 302 22.95 -2.00 -21.29
C GLU A 302 21.82 -2.91 -20.78
N SER A 303 20.92 -3.33 -21.67
CA SER A 303 19.79 -4.19 -21.29
C SER A 303 20.24 -5.55 -20.74
N LYS A 304 21.47 -5.98 -21.03
CA LYS A 304 22.03 -7.24 -20.51
C LYS A 304 22.50 -7.12 -19.06
N THR A 305 22.84 -5.91 -18.61
CA THR A 305 23.35 -5.67 -17.25
C THR A 305 22.27 -5.22 -16.27
N LEU A 306 21.16 -4.69 -16.78
CA LEU A 306 20.03 -4.20 -16.00
C LEU A 306 19.23 -5.38 -15.42
N THR A 307 19.48 -5.75 -14.16
CA THR A 307 18.88 -6.93 -13.51
C THR A 307 17.76 -6.63 -12.50
N LEU A 308 17.72 -5.42 -11.94
CA LEU A 308 16.82 -5.05 -10.85
C LEU A 308 15.36 -4.87 -11.31
N GLY A 309 14.41 -5.32 -10.48
CA GLY A 309 12.96 -5.16 -10.70
C GLY A 309 12.30 -6.34 -11.42
N GLN A 310 10.97 -6.36 -11.40
CA GLN A 310 10.18 -7.37 -12.10
C GLN A 310 10.34 -7.16 -13.62
N ARG A 311 10.87 -8.15 -14.33
CA ARG A 311 10.98 -8.12 -15.80
C ARG A 311 9.60 -8.20 -16.44
N ILE A 312 9.31 -7.30 -17.38
CA ILE A 312 8.19 -7.43 -18.31
C ILE A 312 8.70 -7.27 -19.73
N ASP A 313 8.53 -8.30 -20.54
CA ASP A 313 8.85 -8.24 -21.98
C ASP A 313 7.77 -7.45 -22.72
N THR A 314 8.23 -6.56 -23.61
CA THR A 314 7.40 -5.64 -24.40
C THR A 314 7.39 -5.98 -25.89
N ASP A 315 8.10 -7.03 -26.29
CA ASP A 315 8.15 -7.50 -27.68
C ASP A 315 6.79 -8.05 -28.09
N GLY A 316 6.31 -7.61 -29.26
CA GLY A 316 5.01 -8.04 -29.79
C GLY A 316 3.80 -7.59 -28.97
N ARG A 317 3.98 -6.76 -27.94
CA ARG A 317 2.90 -6.26 -27.09
C ARG A 317 2.66 -4.79 -27.33
N THR A 318 1.39 -4.42 -27.37
CA THR A 318 0.98 -3.02 -27.44
C THR A 318 1.19 -2.32 -26.10
N VAL A 319 1.27 -0.99 -26.15
CA VAL A 319 1.31 -0.15 -24.94
C VAL A 319 0.08 -0.40 -24.06
N ASP A 320 -1.08 -0.60 -24.68
CA ASP A 320 -2.32 -0.84 -23.97
C ASP A 320 -2.33 -2.18 -23.22
N GLU A 321 -1.96 -3.28 -23.88
CA GLU A 321 -1.84 -4.60 -23.24
C GLU A 321 -0.84 -4.62 -22.09
N LEU A 322 0.25 -3.84 -22.19
CA LEU A 322 1.23 -3.70 -21.12
C LEU A 322 0.66 -2.92 -19.94
N ALA A 323 -0.04 -1.82 -20.22
CA ALA A 323 -0.62 -0.97 -19.19
C ALA A 323 -1.79 -1.66 -18.47
N ASP A 324 -2.63 -2.42 -19.17
CA ASP A 324 -3.69 -3.22 -18.56
C ASP A 324 -3.12 -4.30 -17.63
N ALA A 325 -2.08 -5.01 -18.07
CA ALA A 325 -1.40 -6.01 -17.24
C ALA A 325 -0.74 -5.40 -16.00
N LEU A 326 -0.21 -4.18 -16.11
CA LEU A 326 0.43 -3.48 -15.00
C LEU A 326 -0.57 -3.02 -13.94
N VAL A 327 -1.75 -2.54 -14.34
CA VAL A 327 -2.82 -2.11 -13.44
C VAL A 327 -3.51 -3.31 -12.77
N ALA A 328 -3.65 -4.43 -13.48
CA ALA A 328 -4.30 -5.63 -12.95
C ALA A 328 -3.44 -6.40 -11.94
N ALA A 329 -2.11 -6.27 -12.03
CA ALA A 329 -1.20 -6.90 -11.09
C ALA A 329 -1.16 -6.09 -9.77
N PRO A 330 -1.34 -6.74 -8.60
CA PRO A 330 -1.36 -6.09 -7.30
C PRO A 330 -0.07 -5.32 -7.00
#